data_AF-F4XH52-F1
#
_entry.id   AF-F4XH52-F1
#
_cell.length_a   1.000
_cell.length_b   1.000
_cell.length_c   1.000
_cell.angle_alpha   90.00
_cell.angle_beta   90.00
_cell.angle_gamma   90.00
#
_symmetry.space_group_name_H-M   'P 1'
#
loop_
_entity.id
_entity.type
_entity.pdbx_description
1 polymer ?
#
loop_
_entity_poly.entity_id
_entity_poly.type
_entity_poly.pdbx_seq_one_letter_code
_entity_poly.pdbx_strand_id
1 'polypeptide(L)'
;MRDTLENLYFGNITPNEQDITPGSVLADAIDRAEQCEEKFTTLLEGEEKTLLLQLLNAENEISSTMALENFILGFRLGMRIAIESLDEDDGSLTMT
;
A
#
# COMPACT_ATOMS: atom_id res chain seq x y z
N MET A 1 21.41 4.68 12.36
CA MET A 1 20.05 4.56 12.94
C MET A 1 19.52 5.87 13.53
N ARG A 2 20.35 6.80 14.04
CA ARG A 2 19.86 8.08 14.63
C ARG A 2 18.83 8.78 13.73
N ASP A 3 19.18 9.07 12.50
CA ASP A 3 18.31 9.82 11.56
C ASP A 3 16.99 9.09 11.30
N THR A 4 17.02 7.76 11.15
CA THR A 4 15.81 6.93 11.01
C THR A 4 14.91 7.03 12.23
N LEU A 5 15.49 6.98 13.44
CA LEU A 5 14.73 7.07 14.69
C LEU A 5 14.17 8.47 14.93
N GLU A 6 14.91 9.52 14.53
CA GLU A 6 14.42 10.90 14.58
C GLU A 6 13.26 11.11 13.61
N ASN A 7 13.39 10.63 12.37
CA ASN A 7 12.30 10.67 11.39
C ASN A 7 11.07 9.87 11.85
N LEU A 8 11.28 8.72 12.50
CA LEU A 8 10.18 7.98 13.11
C LEU A 8 9.52 8.77 14.26
N TYR A 9 10.32 9.33 15.16
CA TYR A 9 9.84 10.07 16.33
C TYR A 9 9.03 11.31 15.95
N PHE A 10 9.45 12.04 14.92
CA PHE A 10 8.76 13.22 14.42
C PHE A 10 7.66 12.92 13.41
N GLY A 11 7.46 11.65 13.02
CA GLY A 11 6.43 11.26 12.06
C GLY A 11 6.74 11.60 10.60
N ASN A 12 8.03 11.76 10.25
CA ASN A 12 8.49 12.01 8.88
C ASN A 12 8.57 10.73 8.03
N ILE A 13 8.33 9.56 8.63
CA ILE A 13 8.22 8.29 7.89
C ILE A 13 6.73 8.04 7.66
N THR A 14 6.32 8.11 6.39
CA THR A 14 4.95 7.91 5.94
C THR A 14 4.91 6.66 5.04
N PRO A 15 4.77 5.43 5.58
CA PRO A 15 4.97 4.20 4.80
C PRO A 15 3.93 3.96 3.71
N ASN A 16 2.78 4.61 3.82
CA ASN A 16 1.70 4.57 2.84
C ASN A 16 1.81 5.66 1.76
N GLU A 17 2.71 6.63 1.94
CA GLU A 17 2.95 7.67 0.96
C GLU A 17 3.90 7.11 -0.10
N GLN A 18 3.37 6.95 -1.30
CA GLN A 18 4.14 6.47 -2.43
C GLN A 18 3.99 7.47 -3.57
N ASP A 19 5.12 7.99 -4.03
CA ASP A 19 5.15 8.78 -5.25
C ASP A 19 4.73 7.88 -6.42
N ILE A 20 3.64 8.24 -7.07
CA ILE A 20 3.19 7.56 -8.28
C ILE A 20 4.05 8.08 -9.43
N THR A 21 4.93 7.21 -9.95
CA THR A 21 5.73 7.53 -11.12
C THR A 21 4.81 7.83 -12.32
N PRO A 22 4.90 9.01 -12.96
CA PRO A 22 4.13 9.33 -14.15
C PRO A 22 4.38 8.33 -15.28
N GLY A 23 3.31 7.94 -16.00
CA GLY A 23 3.39 6.94 -17.08
C GLY A 23 3.63 5.50 -16.61
N SER A 24 3.51 5.24 -15.31
CA SER A 24 3.44 3.87 -14.80
C SER A 24 2.07 3.26 -15.07
N VAL A 25 2.01 1.92 -15.08
CA VAL A 25 0.76 1.17 -15.21
C VAL A 25 -0.26 1.57 -14.13
N LEU A 26 0.23 1.92 -12.93
CA LEU A 26 -0.61 2.38 -11.83
C LEU A 26 -1.19 3.78 -12.09
N ALA A 27 -0.35 4.73 -12.53
CA ALA A 27 -0.81 6.07 -12.93
C ALA A 27 -1.90 5.97 -14.01
N ASP A 28 -1.65 5.20 -15.06
CA ASP A 28 -2.61 5.01 -16.16
C ASP A 28 -3.91 4.33 -15.69
N ALA A 29 -3.86 3.51 -14.65
CA ALA A 29 -5.04 2.88 -14.06
C ALA A 29 -5.86 3.87 -13.23
N ILE A 30 -5.20 4.73 -12.46
CA ILE A 30 -5.82 5.80 -11.68
C ILE A 30 -6.51 6.79 -12.61
N ASP A 31 -5.82 7.27 -13.64
CA ASP A 31 -6.39 8.21 -14.63
C ASP A 31 -7.65 7.62 -15.29
N ARG A 32 -7.64 6.33 -15.63
CA ARG A 32 -8.82 5.64 -16.18
C ARG A 32 -9.95 5.52 -15.17
N ALA A 33 -9.64 5.27 -13.90
CA ALA A 33 -10.64 5.19 -12.84
C ALA A 33 -11.32 6.56 -12.63
N GLU A 34 -10.54 7.63 -12.54
CA GLU A 34 -11.05 9.01 -12.41
C GLU A 34 -11.94 9.39 -13.60
N GLN A 35 -11.49 9.15 -14.83
CA GLN A 35 -12.30 9.43 -16.03
C GLN A 35 -13.62 8.63 -16.06
N CYS A 36 -13.62 7.40 -15.54
CA CYS A 36 -14.84 6.60 -15.42
C CYS A 36 -15.76 7.18 -14.33
N GLU A 37 -15.22 7.55 -13.18
CA GLU A 37 -15.97 8.16 -12.08
C GLU A 37 -16.63 9.48 -12.51
N GLU A 38 -15.92 10.35 -13.23
CA GLU A 38 -16.47 11.59 -13.79
C GLU A 38 -17.65 11.32 -14.73
N LYS A 39 -17.49 10.35 -15.63
CA LYS A 39 -18.58 9.95 -16.55
C LYS A 39 -19.78 9.42 -15.79
N PHE A 40 -19.58 8.55 -14.80
CA PHE A 40 -20.71 8.05 -14.02
C PHE A 40 -21.38 9.15 -13.19
N THR A 41 -20.61 10.09 -12.64
CA THR A 41 -21.12 11.21 -11.83
C THR A 41 -22.00 12.15 -12.64
N THR A 42 -21.77 12.25 -13.96
CA THR A 42 -22.59 13.04 -14.90
C THR A 42 -23.77 12.27 -15.48
N LEU A 43 -23.71 10.93 -15.55
CA LEU A 43 -24.76 10.08 -16.11
C LEU A 43 -25.79 9.62 -15.06
N LEU A 44 -25.38 9.48 -13.80
CA LEU A 44 -26.23 8.98 -12.72
C LEU A 44 -26.72 10.14 -11.84
N GLU A 45 -27.97 10.03 -11.39
CA GLU A 45 -28.58 10.93 -10.42
C GLU A 45 -29.27 10.11 -9.32
N GLY A 46 -29.83 10.76 -8.30
CA GLY A 46 -30.69 10.11 -7.31
C GLY A 46 -30.08 8.88 -6.60
N GLU A 47 -30.81 7.78 -6.63
CA GLU A 47 -30.48 6.56 -5.89
C GLU A 47 -29.27 5.83 -6.51
N GLU A 48 -29.18 5.79 -7.84
CA GLU A 48 -28.09 5.11 -8.56
C GLU A 48 -26.74 5.77 -8.27
N LYS A 49 -26.71 7.10 -8.22
CA LYS A 49 -25.51 7.84 -7.83
C LYS A 49 -25.12 7.58 -6.37
N THR A 50 -26.10 7.47 -5.48
CA THR A 50 -25.87 7.16 -4.07
C THR A 50 -25.27 5.77 -3.91
N LEU A 51 -25.79 4.77 -4.62
CA LEU A 51 -25.28 3.40 -4.63
C LEU A 51 -23.85 3.33 -5.19
N LEU A 52 -23.54 4.08 -6.26
CA LEU A 52 -22.18 4.15 -6.78
C LEU A 52 -21.19 4.70 -5.75
N LEU A 53 -21.54 5.80 -5.07
CA LEU A 53 -20.69 6.39 -4.04
C LEU A 53 -20.48 5.42 -2.86
N GLN A 54 -21.51 4.67 -2.47
CA GLN A 54 -21.37 3.63 -1.45
C GLN A 54 -20.42 2.53 -1.89
N LEU A 55 -20.51 2.08 -3.14
CA LEU A 55 -19.60 1.09 -3.71
C LEU A 55 -18.15 1.60 -3.72
N LEU A 56 -17.90 2.81 -4.21
CA LEU A 56 -16.56 3.39 -4.27
C LEU A 56 -15.94 3.55 -2.87
N ASN A 57 -16.73 3.98 -1.89
CA ASN A 57 -16.28 4.07 -0.51
C ASN A 57 -15.93 2.70 0.07
N ALA A 58 -16.76 1.68 -0.17
CA ALA A 58 -16.49 0.31 0.29
C ALA A 58 -15.23 -0.27 -0.36
N GLU A 59 -15.05 -0.09 -1.68
CA GLU A 59 -13.83 -0.50 -2.38
C GLU A 59 -12.58 0.22 -1.86
N ASN A 60 -12.67 1.52 -1.58
CA ASN A 60 -11.57 2.28 -0.99
C ASN A 60 -11.20 1.78 0.42
N GLU A 61 -12.19 1.47 1.25
CA GLU A 61 -11.97 0.90 2.59
C GLU A 61 -11.32 -0.50 2.50
N ILE A 62 -11.80 -1.35 1.59
CA ILE A 62 -11.21 -2.67 1.33
C ILE A 62 -9.76 -2.53 0.88
N SER A 63 -9.50 -1.66 -0.11
CA SER A 63 -8.17 -1.42 -0.65
C SER A 63 -7.21 -0.90 0.43
N SER A 64 -7.64 0.09 1.21
CA SER A 64 -6.84 0.66 2.31
C SER A 64 -6.52 -0.38 3.39
N THR A 65 -7.50 -1.22 3.74
CA THR A 65 -7.31 -2.30 4.71
C THR A 65 -6.33 -3.34 4.17
N MET A 66 -6.46 -3.76 2.92
CA MET A 66 -5.52 -4.71 2.29
C MET A 66 -4.11 -4.14 2.20
N ALA A 67 -3.95 -2.85 1.88
CA ALA A 67 -2.66 -2.19 1.85
C ALA A 67 -1.96 -2.23 3.22
N LEU A 68 -2.70 -1.97 4.30
CA LEU A 68 -2.19 -2.08 5.67
C LEU A 68 -1.78 -3.52 6.02
N GLU A 69 -2.63 -4.51 5.72
CA GLU A 69 -2.31 -5.92 5.99
C GLU A 69 -1.07 -6.37 5.22
N ASN A 70 -0.96 -5.99 3.94
CA ASN A 70 0.22 -6.28 3.12
C ASN A 70 1.48 -5.62 3.67
N PHE A 71 1.39 -4.38 4.15
CA PHE A 71 2.49 -3.70 4.83
C PHE A 71 2.93 -4.46 6.10
N ILE A 72 1.98 -4.85 6.96
CA ILE A 72 2.27 -5.60 8.19
C ILE A 72 2.93 -6.94 7.87
N LEU A 73 2.42 -7.67 6.87
CA LEU A 73 2.98 -8.95 6.43
C LEU A 73 4.41 -8.77 5.89
N GLY A 74 4.62 -7.79 5.01
CA GLY A 74 5.93 -7.48 4.44
C GLY A 74 6.93 -7.05 5.50
N PHE A 75 6.52 -6.19 6.44
CA PHE A 75 7.37 -5.72 7.55
C PHE A 75 7.79 -6.88 8.45
N ARG A 76 6.85 -7.75 8.84
CA ARG A 76 7.13 -8.94 9.66
C ARG A 76 8.12 -9.88 8.96
N LEU A 77 7.94 -10.11 7.66
CA LEU A 77 8.86 -10.93 6.88
C LEU A 77 10.25 -10.29 6.80
N GLY A 78 10.32 -9.00 6.49
CA GLY A 78 11.58 -8.25 6.42
C GLY A 78 12.35 -8.28 7.75
N MET A 79 11.66 -8.12 8.88
CA MET A 79 12.30 -8.20 10.19
C MET A 79 12.79 -9.60 10.53
N ARG A 80 12.05 -10.65 10.15
CA ARG A 80 12.51 -12.03 10.33
C ARG A 80 13.81 -12.27 9.57
N ILE A 81 13.86 -11.91 8.29
CA ILE A 81 15.05 -12.04 7.45
C ILE A 81 16.22 -11.24 8.05
N ALA A 82 15.96 -10.01 8.51
CA ALA A 82 17.00 -9.17 9.12
C ALA A 82 17.58 -9.80 10.40
N ILE A 83 16.73 -10.35 11.27
CA ILE A 83 17.19 -11.04 12.49
C ILE A 83 17.96 -12.32 12.14
N GLU A 84 17.43 -13.15 11.24
CA GLU A 84 18.08 -14.39 10.80
C GLU A 84 19.45 -14.09 10.16
N SER A 85 19.60 -12.99 9.42
CA SER A 85 20.88 -12.60 8.81
C SER A 85 21.97 -12.19 9.81
N LEU A 86 21.61 -11.97 11.08
CA LEU A 86 22.56 -11.67 12.16
C LEU A 86 22.98 -12.94 12.93
N ASP A 87 22.34 -14.07 12.66
CA ASP A 87 22.75 -15.37 13.22
C ASP A 87 24.00 -15.87 12.47
N GLU A 88 25.01 -16.29 13.22
CA GLU A 88 26.28 -16.76 12.64
C GLU A 88 26.17 -18.20 12.09
N ASP A 89 25.14 -18.95 12.49
CA ASP A 89 24.80 -20.27 11.95
C ASP A 89 23.84 -20.11 10.77
N ASP A 90 24.39 -19.78 9.59
CA ASP A 90 23.62 -19.54 8.36
C ASP A 90 23.01 -20.81 7.72
N GLY A 91 23.00 -21.93 8.46
CA GLY A 91 22.60 -23.23 7.92
C GLY A 91 23.67 -23.87 7.04
N SER A 92 24.95 -23.59 7.31
CA SER A 92 26.10 -24.30 6.76
C SER A 92 25.84 -25.80 6.67
N LEU A 93 25.66 -26.30 5.44
CA LEU A 93 25.65 -27.72 5.15
C LEU A 93 27.08 -28.23 5.35
N THR A 94 27.46 -28.52 6.59
CA THR A 94 28.68 -29.28 6.84
C THR A 94 28.48 -30.67 6.27
N MET A 95 28.94 -30.87 5.03
CA MET A 95 29.12 -32.18 4.42
C MET A 95 30.23 -32.89 5.19
N THR A 96 29.86 -33.66 6.22
CA THR A 96 30.70 -34.73 6.78
C THR A 96 30.55 -36.00 5.98
#